data_AF-A0A9E1XSR4-F1
#
_entry.id   AF-A0A9E1XSR4-F1
#
_cell.length_a   1.000
_cell.length_b   1.000
_cell.length_c   1.000
_cell.angle_alpha   90.00
_cell.angle_beta   90.00
_cell.angle_gamma   90.00
#
_symmetry.space_group_name_H-M   'P 1'
#
loop_
_entity.id
_entity.type
_entity.pdbx_description
1 polymer ?
#
loop_
_entity_poly.entity_id
_entity_poly.type
_entity_poly.pdbx_seq_one_letter_code
_entity_poly.pdbx_strand_id
1 'polypeptide(L)'
;MMVRCSVSTLLLVAMVGGWACGSRADEAAKPGRCVRVVYLVSADREEVPEYTAALDHAIRDLQRWYGRQLGGPTFRLHDPVVEVVESKQEAAWFYANPNGKHKANWGFSNTLAEARRLLGARQRDPENVWVLYSDGPGNQGRGGGGVCCLPEDDLLGLVGKHPTQKSKLRWIAGLGHELGHAFGLPHPKDTKKHASAIMWAGIYGKYPDQAYLTDEDKAKLLRSPFFYRKDGTPVLRKGKVIARYGYQGGAFLQHAGQTPIYWTETKADGSASFAFVEARRDGENVFLHDSARGFTIRLPIKGGSSSFSSDGEKTWRALYRVVVTPPKAE
;
A
#
# COMPACT_ATOMS: atom_id res chain seq x y z
N MET A 1 -74.01 -14.61 -40.90
CA MET A 1 -73.89 -13.64 -42.00
C MET A 1 -72.41 -13.45 -42.29
N MET A 2 -71.97 -13.81 -43.50
CA MET A 2 -70.59 -13.66 -43.98
C MET A 2 -70.23 -12.18 -44.20
N VAL A 3 -68.92 -11.92 -44.32
CA VAL A 3 -68.18 -10.99 -45.22
C VAL A 3 -66.98 -10.42 -44.43
N ARG A 4 -65.74 -10.92 -44.60
CA ARG A 4 -64.71 -10.73 -45.66
C ARG A 4 -64.03 -9.34 -45.69
N CYS A 5 -62.69 -9.42 -45.67
CA CYS A 5 -61.67 -8.52 -46.27
C CYS A 5 -61.52 -7.11 -45.64
N SER A 6 -60.35 -6.45 -45.61
CA SER A 6 -59.13 -6.58 -46.42
C SER A 6 -57.91 -6.00 -45.70
N VAL A 7 -56.73 -6.47 -46.09
CA VAL A 7 -55.40 -5.95 -45.78
C VAL A 7 -55.18 -4.60 -46.49
N SER A 8 -54.46 -3.67 -45.86
CA SER A 8 -53.79 -2.58 -46.57
C SER A 8 -52.45 -2.25 -45.91
N THR A 9 -51.42 -2.52 -46.70
CA THR A 9 -50.01 -2.19 -46.54
C THR A 9 -49.81 -0.68 -46.40
N LEU A 10 -49.08 -0.24 -45.38
CA LEU A 10 -48.42 1.08 -45.41
C LEU A 10 -46.91 0.90 -45.30
N LEU A 11 -46.22 1.36 -46.35
CA LEU A 11 -44.78 1.60 -46.38
C LEU A 11 -44.39 2.51 -45.21
N LEU A 12 -43.38 2.11 -44.43
CA LEU A 12 -42.63 3.03 -43.60
C LEU A 12 -41.28 3.29 -44.28
N VAL A 13 -41.11 4.52 -44.76
CA VAL A 13 -39.86 5.06 -45.29
C VAL A 13 -38.87 5.20 -44.14
N ALA A 14 -37.71 4.57 -44.27
CA ALA A 14 -36.58 4.77 -43.38
C ALA A 14 -35.98 6.16 -43.62
N MET A 15 -36.08 7.05 -42.63
CA MET A 15 -35.19 8.21 -42.53
C MET A 15 -34.10 7.93 -41.49
N VAL A 16 -32.88 7.78 -41.99
CA VAL A 16 -31.65 7.73 -41.21
C VAL A 16 -31.35 9.14 -40.72
N GLY A 17 -31.78 9.44 -39.50
CA GLY A 17 -31.38 10.64 -38.75
C GLY A 17 -30.30 10.27 -37.74
N GLY A 18 -29.03 10.36 -38.17
CA GLY A 18 -27.88 10.12 -37.31
C GLY A 18 -27.73 11.22 -36.25
N TRP A 19 -28.21 10.95 -35.04
CA TRP A 19 -27.73 11.60 -33.83
C TRP A 19 -26.85 10.61 -33.07
N ALA A 20 -25.55 10.63 -33.41
CA ALA A 20 -24.53 10.08 -32.55
C ALA A 20 -24.43 10.97 -31.31
N CYS A 21 -25.31 10.73 -30.32
CA CYS A 21 -25.07 11.17 -28.97
C CYS A 21 -23.87 10.34 -28.47
N GLY A 22 -22.67 10.91 -28.63
CA GLY A 22 -21.45 10.34 -28.10
C GLY A 22 -21.58 10.27 -26.58
N SER A 23 -22.05 9.14 -26.07
CA SER A 23 -21.75 8.74 -24.70
C SER A 23 -20.23 8.64 -24.62
N ARG A 24 -19.58 9.66 -24.05
CA ARG A 24 -18.34 9.43 -23.32
C ARG A 24 -18.69 8.37 -22.30
N ALA A 25 -18.40 7.12 -22.63
CA ALA A 25 -18.17 6.12 -21.62
C ALA A 25 -17.12 6.77 -20.71
N ASP A 26 -17.53 7.15 -19.51
CA ASP A 26 -16.61 7.43 -18.42
C ASP A 26 -15.65 6.24 -18.41
N GLU A 27 -14.41 6.50 -18.81
CA GLU A 27 -13.30 5.60 -18.57
C GLU A 27 -13.34 5.34 -17.07
N ALA A 28 -13.89 4.18 -16.68
CA ALA A 28 -14.15 3.83 -15.29
C ALA A 28 -12.88 4.16 -14.51
N ALA A 29 -12.95 5.21 -13.68
CA ALA A 29 -11.78 5.74 -13.00
C ALA A 29 -11.13 4.56 -12.28
N LYS A 30 -9.88 4.23 -12.66
CA LYS A 30 -9.16 3.09 -12.07
C LYS A 30 -9.37 3.13 -10.56
N PRO A 31 -9.86 2.04 -9.93
CA PRO A 31 -10.09 2.03 -8.50
C PRO A 31 -8.78 2.41 -7.84
N GLY A 32 -8.76 3.58 -7.22
CA GLY A 32 -7.49 4.12 -6.79
C GLY A 32 -6.95 3.33 -5.61
N ARG A 33 -5.64 3.43 -5.39
CA ARG A 33 -4.89 2.63 -4.41
C ARG A 33 -5.58 2.51 -3.05
N CYS A 34 -5.60 1.30 -2.51
CA CYS A 34 -6.34 0.97 -1.30
C CYS A 34 -5.63 -0.09 -0.44
N VAL A 35 -6.16 -0.28 0.77
CA VAL A 35 -5.84 -1.40 1.66
C VAL A 35 -6.90 -2.47 1.45
N ARG A 36 -6.46 -3.70 1.17
CA ARG A 36 -7.31 -4.90 1.08
C ARG A 36 -7.13 -5.73 2.33
N VAL A 37 -8.22 -5.98 3.05
CA VAL A 37 -8.22 -6.87 4.22
C VAL A 37 -8.81 -8.20 3.81
N VAL A 38 -8.05 -9.27 3.99
CA VAL A 38 -8.41 -10.62 3.57
C VAL A 38 -8.45 -11.53 4.79
N TYR A 39 -9.52 -12.28 4.94
CA TYR A 39 -9.61 -13.39 5.87
C TYR A 39 -9.53 -14.71 5.08
N LEU A 40 -8.40 -15.39 5.19
CA LEU A 40 -8.22 -16.73 4.63
C LEU A 40 -8.83 -17.75 5.59
N VAL A 41 -9.91 -18.40 5.16
CA VAL A 41 -10.54 -19.52 5.88
C VAL A 41 -9.88 -20.81 5.45
N SER A 42 -9.31 -21.56 6.38
CA SER A 42 -8.62 -22.82 6.06
C SER A 42 -9.56 -23.92 5.58
N ALA A 43 -9.03 -24.86 4.80
CA ALA A 43 -9.81 -25.93 4.16
C ALA A 43 -10.52 -26.87 5.16
N ASP A 44 -9.98 -26.98 6.39
CA ASP A 44 -10.50 -27.78 7.50
C ASP A 44 -11.37 -26.96 8.48
N ARG A 45 -11.75 -25.73 8.10
CA ARG A 45 -12.49 -24.79 8.94
C ARG A 45 -13.62 -24.13 8.16
N GLU A 46 -14.58 -23.61 8.92
CA GLU A 46 -15.63 -22.75 8.40
C GLU A 46 -15.32 -21.30 8.73
N GLU A 47 -15.87 -20.38 7.93
CA GLU A 47 -15.81 -18.96 8.29
C GLU A 47 -16.44 -18.75 9.67
N VAL A 48 -15.77 -17.98 10.51
CA VAL A 48 -16.35 -17.46 11.75
C VAL A 48 -16.81 -16.02 11.52
N PRO A 49 -18.12 -15.73 11.38
CA PRO A 49 -18.60 -14.38 11.05
C PRO A 49 -18.20 -13.31 12.07
N GLU A 50 -17.98 -13.71 13.33
CA GLU A 50 -17.49 -12.80 14.39
C GLU A 50 -16.08 -12.28 14.07
N TYR A 51 -15.23 -13.08 13.42
CA TYR A 51 -13.92 -12.63 12.96
C TYR A 51 -14.06 -11.63 11.81
N THR A 52 -14.87 -11.93 10.80
CA THR A 52 -15.14 -11.01 9.68
C THR A 52 -15.63 -9.65 10.16
N ALA A 53 -16.59 -9.63 11.09
CA ALA A 53 -17.09 -8.40 11.69
C ALA A 53 -16.03 -7.66 12.52
N ALA A 54 -15.22 -8.40 13.29
CA ALA A 54 -14.16 -7.80 14.11
C ALA A 54 -13.02 -7.21 13.25
N LEU A 55 -12.70 -7.81 12.11
CA LEU A 55 -11.73 -7.31 11.14
C LEU A 55 -12.20 -5.99 10.51
N ASP A 56 -13.45 -5.92 10.03
CA ASP A 56 -14.04 -4.68 9.51
C ASP A 56 -13.98 -3.57 10.58
N HIS A 57 -14.42 -3.88 11.80
CA HIS A 57 -14.39 -2.92 12.90
C HIS A 57 -12.97 -2.42 13.19
N ALA A 58 -12.00 -3.33 13.33
CA ALA A 58 -10.62 -3.00 13.66
C ALA A 58 -9.96 -2.12 12.59
N ILE A 59 -10.11 -2.45 11.31
CA ILE A 59 -9.47 -1.68 10.25
C ILE A 59 -10.12 -0.30 10.08
N ARG A 60 -11.44 -0.17 10.25
CA ARG A 60 -12.11 1.14 10.25
C ARG A 60 -11.73 1.98 11.46
N ASP A 61 -11.53 1.35 12.61
CA ASP A 61 -11.06 2.05 13.80
C ASP A 61 -9.66 2.63 13.60
N LEU A 62 -8.75 1.83 13.06
CA LEU A 62 -7.42 2.28 12.66
C LEU A 62 -7.47 3.35 11.57
N GLN A 63 -8.34 3.21 10.56
CA GLN A 63 -8.50 4.22 9.52
C GLN A 63 -8.86 5.58 10.13
N ARG A 64 -9.79 5.61 11.10
CA ARG A 64 -10.13 6.83 11.84
C ARG A 64 -8.97 7.31 12.71
N TRP A 65 -8.27 6.40 13.40
CA TRP A 65 -7.15 6.75 14.27
C TRP A 65 -5.98 7.35 13.49
N TYR A 66 -5.54 6.73 12.39
CA TYR A 66 -4.54 7.28 11.46
C TYR A 66 -4.97 8.66 10.93
N GLY A 67 -6.26 8.82 10.58
CA GLY A 67 -6.85 10.10 10.20
C GLY A 67 -6.67 11.19 11.27
N ARG A 68 -6.96 10.88 12.53
CA ARG A 68 -6.76 11.82 13.65
C ARG A 68 -5.27 12.15 13.85
N GLN A 69 -4.39 11.15 13.81
CA GLN A 69 -2.94 11.34 13.99
C GLN A 69 -2.31 12.21 12.90
N LEU A 70 -2.90 12.21 11.70
CA LEU A 70 -2.43 12.98 10.54
C LEU A 70 -3.17 14.31 10.32
N GLY A 71 -4.13 14.66 11.18
CA GLY A 71 -4.92 15.89 11.03
C GLY A 71 -5.90 15.85 9.85
N GLY A 72 -6.39 14.66 9.48
CA GLY A 72 -7.42 14.48 8.46
C GLY A 72 -7.13 13.33 7.49
N PRO A 73 -5.98 13.31 6.79
CA PRO A 73 -5.71 12.29 5.79
C PRO A 73 -5.59 10.87 6.35
N THR A 74 -6.06 9.88 5.60
CA THR A 74 -5.97 8.46 5.99
C THR A 74 -5.92 7.55 4.77
N PHE A 75 -5.67 6.25 4.98
CA PHE A 75 -5.69 5.27 3.91
C PHE A 75 -7.12 4.94 3.46
N ARG A 76 -7.29 4.49 2.21
CA ARG A 76 -8.57 3.99 1.71
C ARG A 76 -8.68 2.49 1.88
N LEU A 77 -9.91 2.01 2.09
CA LEU A 77 -10.24 0.60 2.13
C LEU A 77 -10.85 0.19 0.81
N HIS A 78 -10.62 -1.07 0.45
CA HIS A 78 -11.33 -1.73 -0.63
C HIS A 78 -12.83 -1.91 -0.29
N ASP A 79 -13.63 -2.23 -1.30
CA ASP A 79 -15.04 -2.64 -1.15
C ASP A 79 -15.24 -4.02 -1.80
N PRO A 80 -15.63 -5.07 -1.05
CA PRO A 80 -15.93 -5.06 0.38
C PRO A 80 -14.68 -4.78 1.25
N VAL A 81 -14.90 -4.30 2.48
CA VAL A 81 -13.81 -3.97 3.41
C VAL A 81 -13.04 -5.21 3.87
N VAL A 82 -13.74 -6.32 4.07
CA VAL A 82 -13.13 -7.63 4.36
C VAL A 82 -13.53 -8.59 3.25
N GLU A 83 -12.52 -9.19 2.63
CA GLU A 83 -12.67 -10.24 1.64
C GLU A 83 -12.45 -11.59 2.33
N VAL A 84 -13.51 -12.39 2.46
CA VAL A 84 -13.43 -13.75 2.98
C VAL A 84 -13.12 -14.68 1.83
N VAL A 85 -12.03 -15.45 1.95
CA VAL A 85 -11.53 -16.29 0.86
C VAL A 85 -11.16 -17.66 1.40
N GLU A 86 -11.69 -18.71 0.78
CA GLU A 86 -11.37 -20.08 1.12
C GLU A 86 -9.96 -20.46 0.63
N SER A 87 -9.15 -20.95 1.56
CA SER A 87 -7.83 -21.53 1.32
C SER A 87 -7.97 -23.01 1.01
N LYS A 88 -7.07 -23.54 0.17
CA LYS A 88 -6.96 -25.00 -0.03
C LYS A 88 -6.07 -25.68 1.02
N GLN A 89 -5.50 -24.89 1.93
CA GLN A 89 -4.59 -25.34 2.96
C GLN A 89 -5.30 -25.45 4.30
N GLU A 90 -5.06 -26.54 5.01
CA GLU A 90 -5.49 -26.72 6.40
C GLU A 90 -4.82 -25.69 7.32
N ALA A 91 -5.43 -25.36 8.44
CA ALA A 91 -4.96 -24.30 9.34
C ALA A 91 -3.53 -24.54 9.84
N ALA A 92 -3.21 -25.80 10.16
CA ALA A 92 -1.88 -26.18 10.62
C ALA A 92 -0.78 -25.91 9.57
N TRP A 93 -1.12 -25.96 8.27
CA TRP A 93 -0.15 -25.81 7.18
C TRP A 93 0.59 -24.47 7.24
N PHE A 94 -0.12 -23.37 7.56
CA PHE A 94 0.48 -22.03 7.57
C PHE A 94 1.72 -21.93 8.47
N TYR A 95 1.73 -22.63 9.61
CA TYR A 95 2.83 -22.58 10.58
C TYR A 95 3.68 -23.86 10.65
N ALA A 96 3.23 -24.96 10.05
CA ALA A 96 3.96 -26.23 10.00
C ALA A 96 4.73 -26.45 8.68
N ASN A 97 4.29 -25.89 7.56
CA ASN A 97 4.90 -26.11 6.25
C ASN A 97 6.21 -25.32 6.08
N PRO A 98 7.35 -25.98 5.82
CA PRO A 98 8.63 -25.29 5.61
C PRO A 98 8.60 -24.33 4.43
N ASN A 99 8.93 -23.05 4.68
CA ASN A 99 8.97 -22.02 3.65
C ASN A 99 10.09 -21.01 3.91
N GLY A 100 11.29 -21.38 3.46
CA GLY A 100 12.53 -20.68 3.73
C GLY A 100 13.24 -21.14 5.01
N LYS A 101 14.41 -20.56 5.29
CA LYS A 101 15.34 -21.02 6.32
C LYS A 101 14.92 -20.74 7.76
N HIS A 102 14.08 -19.72 7.99
CA HIS A 102 13.70 -19.28 9.33
C HIS A 102 12.26 -19.71 9.64
N LYS A 103 12.10 -20.72 10.50
CA LYS A 103 10.78 -21.24 10.92
C LYS A 103 9.84 -20.16 11.46
N ALA A 104 10.37 -19.18 12.18
CA ALA A 104 9.61 -18.04 12.69
C ALA A 104 8.95 -17.16 11.59
N ASN A 105 9.35 -17.32 10.33
CA ASN A 105 8.79 -16.61 9.19
C ASN A 105 7.82 -17.46 8.36
N TRP A 106 7.66 -18.76 8.65
CA TRP A 106 6.83 -19.64 7.84
C TRP A 106 5.38 -19.16 7.78
N GLY A 107 4.79 -18.76 8.91
CA GLY A 107 3.45 -18.16 8.94
C GLY A 107 3.27 -17.03 7.93
N PHE A 108 4.16 -16.04 7.98
CA PHE A 108 4.15 -14.93 7.02
C PHE A 108 4.31 -15.40 5.57
N SER A 109 5.34 -16.22 5.30
CA SER A 109 5.67 -16.67 3.94
C SER A 109 4.58 -17.55 3.32
N ASN A 110 3.99 -18.45 4.11
CA ASN A 110 2.91 -19.35 3.70
C ASN A 110 1.61 -18.57 3.48
N THR A 111 1.21 -17.70 4.40
CA THR A 111 0.03 -16.83 4.24
C THR A 111 0.14 -15.96 3.00
N LEU A 112 1.29 -15.31 2.77
CA LEU A 112 1.50 -14.51 1.57
C LEU A 112 1.55 -15.38 0.29
N ALA A 113 2.14 -16.57 0.33
CA ALA A 113 2.16 -17.47 -0.82
C ALA A 113 0.76 -17.92 -1.23
N GLU A 114 -0.10 -18.26 -0.27
CA GLU A 114 -1.47 -18.68 -0.53
C GLU A 114 -2.33 -17.50 -1.02
N ALA A 115 -2.22 -16.33 -0.38
CA ALA A 115 -2.88 -15.12 -0.86
C ALA A 115 -2.39 -14.70 -2.26
N ARG A 116 -1.10 -14.93 -2.59
CA ARG A 116 -0.59 -14.71 -3.95
C ARG A 116 -1.26 -15.64 -4.95
N ARG A 117 -1.38 -16.91 -4.61
CA ARG A 117 -2.00 -17.93 -5.48
C ARG A 117 -3.48 -17.63 -5.74
N LEU A 118 -4.20 -17.14 -4.73
CA LEU A 118 -5.64 -16.88 -4.80
C LEU A 118 -5.99 -15.51 -5.37
N LEU A 119 -5.24 -14.46 -4.99
CA LEU A 119 -5.63 -13.06 -5.19
C LEU A 119 -4.57 -12.23 -5.92
N GLY A 120 -3.42 -12.81 -6.24
CA GLY A 120 -2.28 -12.08 -6.81
C GLY A 120 -1.54 -11.18 -5.81
N ALA A 121 -1.79 -11.35 -4.50
CA ALA A 121 -1.15 -10.59 -3.45
C ALA A 121 0.38 -10.68 -3.52
N ARG A 122 1.04 -9.52 -3.40
CA ARG A 122 2.50 -9.43 -3.49
C ARG A 122 3.02 -8.24 -2.71
N GLN A 123 4.25 -8.38 -2.23
CA GLN A 123 4.98 -7.23 -1.74
C GLN A 123 5.24 -6.24 -2.88
N ARG A 124 5.31 -4.95 -2.54
CA ARG A 124 5.52 -3.83 -3.46
C ARG A 124 4.46 -3.78 -4.57
N ASP A 125 3.24 -4.22 -4.28
CA ASP A 125 2.10 -4.02 -5.16
C ASP A 125 1.85 -2.50 -5.32
N PRO A 126 1.88 -1.94 -6.53
CA PRO A 126 1.67 -0.50 -6.74
C PRO A 126 0.24 -0.06 -6.45
N GLU A 127 -0.73 -0.99 -6.43
CA GLU A 127 -2.14 -0.69 -6.30
C GLU A 127 -2.71 -1.02 -4.91
N ASN A 128 -2.12 -1.97 -4.19
CA ASN A 128 -2.68 -2.48 -2.94
C ASN A 128 -1.66 -2.56 -1.80
N VAL A 129 -2.11 -2.23 -0.60
CA VAL A 129 -1.51 -2.73 0.64
C VAL A 129 -2.37 -3.88 1.14
N TRP A 130 -1.75 -5.00 1.49
CA TRP A 130 -2.43 -6.23 1.85
C TRP A 130 -2.38 -6.48 3.35
N VAL A 131 -3.54 -6.65 3.97
CA VAL A 131 -3.70 -7.13 5.35
C VAL A 131 -4.27 -8.53 5.27
N LEU A 132 -3.47 -9.54 5.57
CA LEU A 132 -3.81 -10.93 5.36
C LEU A 132 -3.94 -11.64 6.71
N TYR A 133 -5.14 -12.08 7.04
CA TYR A 133 -5.37 -12.95 8.17
C TYR A 133 -5.46 -14.40 7.72
N SER A 134 -4.77 -15.30 8.42
CA SER A 134 -5.06 -16.74 8.35
C SER A 134 -5.48 -17.22 9.72
N ASP A 135 -6.40 -18.18 9.77
CA ASP A 135 -6.82 -18.87 10.99
C ASP A 135 -5.87 -20.02 11.39
N GLY A 136 -4.64 -20.01 10.88
CA GLY A 136 -3.60 -20.94 11.31
C GLY A 136 -3.10 -20.65 12.75
N PRO A 137 -2.67 -21.68 13.51
CA PRO A 137 -2.38 -21.59 14.95
C PRO A 137 -1.03 -20.91 15.25
N GLY A 138 -0.91 -19.65 14.86
CA GLY A 138 0.25 -18.80 15.09
C GLY A 138 -0.02 -17.68 16.09
N ASN A 139 1.07 -17.06 16.57
CA ASN A 139 1.02 -16.02 17.60
C ASN A 139 1.85 -14.76 17.26
N GLN A 140 2.31 -14.66 16.02
CA GLN A 140 3.20 -13.59 15.57
C GLN A 140 2.72 -13.05 14.22
N GLY A 141 2.16 -11.84 14.26
CA GLY A 141 1.98 -11.00 13.09
C GLY A 141 3.32 -10.48 12.57
N ARG A 142 3.40 -10.22 11.27
CA ARG A 142 4.56 -9.60 10.61
C ARG A 142 4.13 -8.73 9.44
N GLY A 143 4.70 -7.53 9.34
CA GLY A 143 4.46 -6.58 8.26
C GLY A 143 5.74 -6.12 7.56
N GLY A 144 5.60 -5.68 6.31
CA GLY A 144 6.67 -5.10 5.51
C GLY A 144 6.40 -5.15 4.01
N GLY A 145 6.83 -4.10 3.31
CA GLY A 145 6.81 -4.07 1.85
C GLY A 145 5.40 -4.12 1.25
N GLY A 146 4.43 -3.45 1.84
CA GLY A 146 3.03 -3.42 1.37
C GLY A 146 2.19 -4.62 1.79
N VAL A 147 2.67 -5.48 2.69
CA VAL A 147 1.94 -6.65 3.20
C VAL A 147 2.09 -6.74 4.71
N CYS A 148 1.03 -7.10 5.42
CA CYS A 148 1.14 -7.74 6.73
C CYS A 148 0.33 -9.04 6.77
N CYS A 149 0.86 -10.04 7.47
CA CYS A 149 0.20 -11.32 7.72
C CYS A 149 0.00 -11.50 9.23
N LEU A 150 -1.22 -11.83 9.65
CA LEU A 150 -1.60 -11.98 11.06
C LEU A 150 -2.30 -13.35 11.29
N PRO A 151 -1.94 -14.09 12.35
CA PRO A 151 -2.50 -15.43 12.62
C PRO A 151 -3.80 -15.45 13.43
N GLU A 152 -4.24 -16.67 13.77
CA GLU A 152 -5.37 -16.98 14.64
C GLU A 152 -5.36 -16.25 15.98
N ASP A 153 -4.21 -16.10 16.66
CA ASP A 153 -4.19 -15.36 17.94
C ASP A 153 -4.65 -13.91 17.77
N ASP A 154 -4.36 -13.28 16.63
CA ASP A 154 -4.88 -11.94 16.33
C ASP A 154 -6.39 -11.96 16.10
N LEU A 155 -6.94 -12.98 15.42
CA LEU A 155 -8.39 -13.16 15.25
C LEU A 155 -9.10 -13.36 16.60
N LEU A 156 -8.60 -14.29 17.41
CA LEU A 156 -9.06 -14.55 18.77
C LEU A 156 -8.97 -13.29 19.63
N GLY A 157 -7.90 -12.52 19.45
CA GLY A 157 -7.67 -11.27 20.14
C GLY A 157 -8.69 -10.19 19.82
N LEU A 158 -9.01 -10.02 18.53
CA LEU A 158 -9.99 -9.05 18.06
C LEU A 158 -11.41 -9.34 18.58
N VAL A 159 -11.75 -10.60 18.81
CA VAL A 159 -13.02 -10.99 19.45
C VAL A 159 -12.95 -11.11 20.97
N GLY A 160 -11.78 -10.87 21.58
CA GLY A 160 -11.60 -10.93 23.04
C GLY A 160 -11.54 -12.34 23.61
N LYS A 161 -11.31 -13.35 22.76
CA LYS A 161 -11.21 -14.77 23.14
C LYS A 161 -9.76 -15.24 23.33
N HIS A 162 -8.75 -14.45 22.94
CA HIS A 162 -7.33 -14.83 23.13
C HIS A 162 -7.03 -15.24 24.59
N PRO A 163 -6.35 -16.36 24.87
CA PRO A 163 -6.28 -16.98 26.20
C PRO A 163 -5.72 -16.07 27.29
N THR A 164 -4.68 -15.28 27.00
CA THR A 164 -3.95 -14.47 28.00
C THR A 164 -4.04 -12.96 27.79
N GLN A 165 -4.59 -12.50 26.65
CA GLN A 165 -4.61 -11.09 26.26
C GLN A 165 -6.01 -10.73 25.73
N LYS A 166 -6.97 -10.61 26.64
CA LYS A 166 -8.40 -10.46 26.29
C LYS A 166 -8.77 -9.06 25.78
N SER A 167 -7.90 -8.06 25.93
CA SER A 167 -8.18 -6.69 25.50
C SER A 167 -8.17 -6.58 23.97
N LYS A 168 -9.35 -6.38 23.36
CA LYS A 168 -9.49 -6.16 21.91
C LYS A 168 -8.63 -5.00 21.40
N LEU A 169 -8.49 -3.94 22.20
CA LEU A 169 -7.68 -2.76 21.86
C LEU A 169 -6.20 -3.10 21.62
N ARG A 170 -5.64 -4.08 22.34
CA ARG A 170 -4.26 -4.55 22.10
C ARG A 170 -4.10 -5.16 20.70
N TRP A 171 -5.12 -5.87 20.22
CA TRP A 171 -5.09 -6.54 18.93
C TRP A 171 -5.40 -5.60 17.76
N ILE A 172 -6.32 -4.64 17.96
CA ILE A 172 -6.50 -3.51 17.04
C ILE A 172 -5.19 -2.73 16.90
N ALA A 173 -4.52 -2.42 18.01
CA ALA A 173 -3.23 -1.72 17.97
C ALA A 173 -2.12 -2.56 17.33
N GLY A 174 -2.12 -3.89 17.55
CA GLY A 174 -1.23 -4.84 16.89
C GLY A 174 -1.37 -4.82 15.37
N LEU A 175 -2.61 -4.87 14.86
CA LEU A 175 -2.90 -4.63 13.45
C LEU A 175 -2.35 -3.27 12.99
N GLY A 176 -2.56 -2.21 13.78
CA GLY A 176 -2.06 -0.87 13.48
C GLY A 176 -0.53 -0.79 13.34
N HIS A 177 0.20 -1.58 14.14
CA HIS A 177 1.67 -1.71 14.08
C HIS A 177 2.13 -2.43 12.81
N GLU A 178 1.56 -3.61 12.52
CA GLU A 178 1.94 -4.39 11.34
C GLU A 178 1.53 -3.71 10.03
N LEU A 179 0.38 -3.03 10.03
CA LEU A 179 -0.05 -2.19 8.91
C LEU A 179 0.89 -0.98 8.73
N GLY A 180 1.40 -0.40 9.83
CA GLY A 180 2.43 0.62 9.76
C GLY A 180 3.71 0.11 9.07
N HIS A 181 4.16 -1.11 9.41
CA HIS A 181 5.26 -1.76 8.68
C HIS A 181 4.92 -2.02 7.21
N ALA A 182 3.69 -2.41 6.89
CA ALA A 182 3.24 -2.57 5.51
C ALA A 182 3.31 -1.22 4.74
N PHE A 183 3.00 -0.10 5.38
CA PHE A 183 3.20 1.25 4.84
C PHE A 183 4.66 1.73 4.82
N GLY A 184 5.62 0.91 5.28
CA GLY A 184 7.05 1.21 5.26
C GLY A 184 7.55 1.99 6.48
N LEU A 185 6.80 2.00 7.59
CA LEU A 185 7.27 2.57 8.85
C LEU A 185 8.23 1.60 9.56
N PRO A 186 9.42 2.03 9.99
CA PRO A 186 10.28 1.24 10.86
C PRO A 186 9.87 1.41 12.32
N HIS A 187 10.45 0.60 13.22
CA HIS A 187 10.47 0.95 14.64
C HIS A 187 11.23 2.27 14.86
N PRO A 188 10.87 3.08 15.87
CA PRO A 188 11.57 4.31 16.17
C PRO A 188 13.00 4.02 16.61
N LYS A 189 13.96 4.85 16.18
CA LYS A 189 15.37 4.72 16.57
C LYS A 189 15.58 4.93 18.07
N ASP A 190 14.86 5.88 18.65
CA ASP A 190 14.87 6.16 20.09
C ASP A 190 13.60 5.59 20.74
N THR A 191 13.69 4.33 21.16
CA THR A 191 12.58 3.58 21.78
C THR A 191 12.25 4.05 23.19
N LYS A 192 13.15 4.77 23.86
CA LYS A 192 12.89 5.36 25.18
C LYS A 192 12.01 6.60 25.03
N LYS A 193 12.39 7.51 24.14
CA LYS A 193 11.58 8.69 23.80
C LYS A 193 10.24 8.31 23.19
N HIS A 194 10.25 7.32 22.30
CA HIS A 194 9.07 6.87 21.56
C HIS A 194 8.43 5.61 22.13
N ALA A 195 8.47 5.45 23.47
CA ALA A 195 7.93 4.27 24.15
C ALA A 195 6.44 4.03 23.86
N SER A 196 5.64 5.10 23.73
CA SER A 196 4.20 4.99 23.42
C SER A 196 3.87 5.11 21.93
N ALA A 197 4.87 5.10 21.03
CA ALA A 197 4.59 5.07 19.60
C ALA A 197 3.90 3.76 19.20
N ILE A 198 2.93 3.81 18.28
CA ILE A 198 2.26 2.60 17.77
C ILE A 198 3.25 1.67 17.08
N MET A 199 4.30 2.21 16.47
CA MET A 199 5.42 1.47 15.89
C MET A 199 6.40 0.92 16.95
N TRP A 200 5.99 0.88 18.22
CA TRP A 200 6.75 0.28 19.32
C TRP A 200 5.79 -0.26 20.40
N ALA A 201 5.99 0.09 21.66
CA ALA A 201 5.22 -0.43 22.78
C ALA A 201 3.87 0.28 23.01
N GLY A 202 3.51 1.27 22.18
CA GLY A 202 2.19 1.93 22.23
C GLY A 202 1.01 0.97 21.99
N ILE A 203 1.27 -0.21 21.43
CA ILE A 203 0.24 -1.24 21.30
C ILE A 203 -0.20 -1.83 22.65
N TYR A 204 0.63 -1.71 23.69
CA TYR A 204 0.37 -2.30 25.01
C TYR A 204 -0.30 -1.27 25.93
N GLY A 205 -1.63 -1.20 25.88
CA GLY A 205 -2.45 -0.42 26.81
C GLY A 205 -2.37 1.10 26.64
N LYS A 206 -1.74 1.59 25.56
CA LYS A 206 -1.69 3.02 25.21
C LYS A 206 -2.68 3.40 24.11
N TYR A 207 -2.97 2.49 23.20
CA TYR A 207 -4.00 2.70 22.18
C TYR A 207 -5.40 2.79 22.80
N PRO A 208 -6.28 3.69 22.33
CA PRO A 208 -6.05 4.64 21.23
C PRO A 208 -5.43 5.99 21.66
N ASP A 209 -5.57 6.38 22.91
CA ASP A 209 -5.45 7.80 23.32
C ASP A 209 -4.02 8.24 23.66
N GLN A 210 -3.21 7.34 24.20
CA GLN A 210 -1.80 7.60 24.54
C GLN A 210 -0.84 7.12 23.44
N ALA A 211 -1.30 6.24 22.55
CA ALA A 211 -0.53 5.81 21.40
C ALA A 211 -0.46 6.90 20.34
N TYR A 212 0.67 7.02 19.64
CA TYR A 212 0.85 8.02 18.60
C TYR A 212 1.73 7.55 17.44
N LEU A 213 1.62 8.25 16.30
CA LEU A 213 2.61 8.20 15.22
C LEU A 213 3.70 9.25 15.48
N THR A 214 4.97 8.90 15.36
CA THR A 214 6.05 9.89 15.48
C THR A 214 6.00 10.88 14.32
N ASP A 215 6.67 12.02 14.43
CA ASP A 215 6.72 12.99 13.32
C ASP A 215 7.41 12.41 12.07
N GLU A 216 8.38 11.49 12.25
CA GLU A 216 8.98 10.74 11.15
C GLU A 216 7.97 9.80 10.47
N ASP A 217 7.12 9.14 11.26
CA ASP A 217 6.07 8.27 10.73
C ASP A 217 5.04 9.07 9.96
N LYS A 218 4.53 10.15 10.54
CA LYS A 218 3.57 11.06 9.88
C LYS A 218 4.14 11.58 8.57
N ALA A 219 5.40 12.00 8.57
CA ALA A 219 6.08 12.43 7.36
C ALA A 219 6.15 11.30 6.32
N LYS A 220 6.40 10.04 6.68
CA LYS A 220 6.36 8.91 5.71
C LYS A 220 4.95 8.66 5.17
N LEU A 221 3.93 8.64 6.02
CA LEU A 221 2.56 8.33 5.61
C LEU A 221 1.94 9.42 4.73
N LEU A 222 2.17 10.70 5.01
CA LEU A 222 1.72 11.79 4.14
C LEU A 222 2.37 11.75 2.75
N ARG A 223 3.46 10.99 2.60
CA ARG A 223 4.15 10.73 1.33
C ARG A 223 3.76 9.39 0.70
N SER A 224 2.90 8.61 1.35
CA SER A 224 2.45 7.33 0.83
C SER A 224 1.40 7.56 -0.27
N PRO A 225 1.48 6.81 -1.39
CA PRO A 225 0.47 6.89 -2.44
C PRO A 225 -0.89 6.29 -2.02
N PHE A 226 -0.97 5.68 -0.83
CA PHE A 226 -2.17 5.05 -0.28
C PHE A 226 -2.97 5.96 0.65
N PHE A 227 -2.50 7.19 0.93
CA PHE A 227 -3.18 8.14 1.81
C PHE A 227 -3.91 9.23 1.04
N TYR A 228 -5.11 9.55 1.49
CA TYR A 228 -6.07 10.40 0.82
C TYR A 228 -6.66 11.43 1.79
N ARG A 229 -7.02 12.60 1.28
CA ARG A 229 -7.80 13.59 2.00
C ARG A 229 -9.28 13.19 2.03
N LYS A 230 -10.08 13.88 2.85
CA LYS A 230 -11.52 13.63 3.01
C LYS A 230 -12.30 13.75 1.70
N ASP A 231 -11.85 14.59 0.77
CA ASP A 231 -12.41 14.77 -0.57
C ASP A 231 -12.04 13.65 -1.55
N GLY A 232 -11.34 12.60 -1.09
CA GLY A 232 -10.91 11.47 -1.92
C GLY A 232 -9.67 11.77 -2.77
N THR A 233 -9.07 12.96 -2.67
CA THR A 233 -7.85 13.29 -3.42
C THR A 233 -6.61 12.69 -2.74
N PRO A 234 -5.65 12.13 -3.50
CA PRO A 234 -4.39 11.65 -2.93
C PRO A 234 -3.66 12.76 -2.16
N VAL A 235 -3.08 12.43 -0.99
CA VAL A 235 -2.21 13.37 -0.26
C VAL A 235 -1.00 13.69 -1.12
N LEU A 236 -0.30 12.65 -1.56
CA LEU A 236 0.77 12.73 -2.53
C LEU A 236 0.20 12.98 -3.93
N ARG A 237 0.45 14.17 -4.48
CA ARG A 237 0.27 14.45 -5.91
C ARG A 237 1.63 14.48 -6.57
N LYS A 238 1.91 13.52 -7.45
CA LYS A 238 3.08 13.55 -8.33
C LYS A 238 2.87 14.71 -9.31
N GLY A 239 3.52 15.86 -9.11
CA GLY A 239 3.37 16.96 -10.05
C GLY A 239 4.13 16.75 -11.35
N LYS A 240 3.90 17.67 -12.30
CA LYS A 240 4.53 17.69 -13.63
C LYS A 240 6.05 17.51 -13.53
N VAL A 241 6.67 16.80 -14.46
CA VAL A 241 8.13 16.71 -14.51
C VAL A 241 8.71 18.10 -14.80
N ILE A 242 9.53 18.63 -13.88
CA ILE A 242 10.18 19.95 -14.01
C ILE A 242 11.68 19.86 -14.31
N ALA A 243 12.29 18.70 -14.12
CA ALA A 243 13.66 18.44 -14.55
C ALA A 243 13.84 16.98 -14.96
N ARG A 244 14.69 16.74 -15.96
CA ARG A 244 15.03 15.40 -16.45
C ARG A 244 16.54 15.21 -16.54
N TYR A 245 17.03 14.16 -15.89
CA TYR A 245 18.43 13.75 -15.88
C TYR A 245 18.52 12.39 -16.57
N GLY A 246 18.75 12.40 -17.88
CA GLY A 246 18.84 11.20 -18.69
C GLY A 246 20.17 10.47 -18.50
N TYR A 247 20.16 9.15 -18.55
CA TYR A 247 21.36 8.30 -18.60
C TYR A 247 21.13 7.14 -19.56
N GLN A 248 22.18 6.36 -19.86
CA GLN A 248 22.05 5.19 -20.73
C GLN A 248 21.09 4.16 -20.11
N GLY A 249 19.90 4.01 -20.70
CA GLY A 249 18.88 3.07 -20.25
C GLY A 249 17.83 3.66 -19.30
N GLY A 250 17.78 4.98 -19.08
CA GLY A 250 16.73 5.58 -18.26
C GLY A 250 16.86 7.08 -17.98
N ALA A 251 16.14 7.55 -16.97
CA ALA A 251 16.25 8.92 -16.49
C ALA A 251 15.77 9.07 -15.05
N PHE A 252 16.34 10.05 -14.32
CA PHE A 252 15.74 10.61 -13.13
C PHE A 252 14.88 11.82 -13.50
N LEU A 253 13.69 11.91 -12.91
CA LEU A 253 12.66 12.91 -13.19
C LEU A 253 12.32 13.62 -11.89
N GLN A 254 12.55 14.92 -11.82
CA GLN A 254 12.08 15.75 -10.72
C GLN A 254 10.63 16.14 -10.98
N HIS A 255 9.77 15.98 -9.99
CA HIS A 255 8.36 16.33 -10.06
C HIS A 255 8.09 17.66 -9.38
N ALA A 256 7.26 18.50 -10.00
CA ALA A 256 6.66 19.66 -9.38
C ALA A 256 5.87 19.22 -8.14
N GLY A 257 5.77 20.10 -7.16
CA GLY A 257 5.07 19.81 -5.92
C GLY A 257 5.69 20.55 -4.75
N GLN A 258 5.06 20.42 -3.59
CA GLN A 258 5.56 20.94 -2.34
C GLN A 258 6.21 19.83 -1.50
N THR A 259 6.95 20.26 -0.49
CA THR A 259 7.89 19.46 0.31
C THR A 259 7.34 18.11 0.78
N PRO A 260 8.13 17.02 0.58
CA PRO A 260 9.46 17.04 -0.01
C PRO A 260 9.43 16.99 -1.55
N ILE A 261 10.53 17.41 -2.18
CA ILE A 261 10.66 17.35 -3.64
C ILE A 261 10.80 15.88 -4.06
N TYR A 262 9.94 15.45 -4.99
CA TYR A 262 9.87 14.08 -5.46
C TYR A 262 10.68 13.85 -6.72
N TRP A 263 11.30 12.68 -6.76
CA TRP A 263 12.01 12.20 -7.92
C TRP A 263 11.55 10.81 -8.29
N THR A 264 11.47 10.50 -9.58
CA THR A 264 11.36 9.12 -10.04
C THR A 264 12.48 8.75 -10.98
N GLU A 265 12.94 7.52 -10.91
CA GLU A 265 13.82 6.94 -11.92
C GLU A 265 12.99 5.99 -12.78
N THR A 266 13.04 6.17 -14.09
CA THR A 266 12.37 5.29 -15.06
C THR A 266 13.41 4.60 -15.93
N LYS A 267 13.29 3.29 -16.12
CA LYS A 267 14.09 2.55 -17.12
C LYS A 267 13.47 2.70 -18.51
N ALA A 268 14.32 2.77 -19.53
CA ALA A 268 13.90 3.01 -20.92
C ALA A 268 13.09 1.86 -21.52
N ASP A 269 13.29 0.64 -21.00
CA ASP A 269 12.56 -0.57 -21.35
C ASP A 269 11.23 -0.72 -20.59
N GLY A 270 10.87 0.25 -19.73
CA GLY A 270 9.67 0.20 -18.90
C GLY A 270 9.71 -0.84 -17.77
N SER A 271 10.83 -1.55 -17.59
CA SER A 271 10.95 -2.66 -16.63
C SER A 271 10.85 -2.22 -15.17
N ALA A 272 11.21 -0.97 -14.87
CA ALA A 272 11.18 -0.46 -13.52
C ALA A 272 10.94 1.05 -13.44
N SER A 273 10.20 1.44 -12.40
CA SER A 273 10.11 2.81 -11.90
C SER A 273 10.43 2.82 -10.42
N PHE A 274 11.38 3.66 -10.02
CA PHE A 274 11.76 3.87 -8.63
C PHE A 274 11.36 5.27 -8.18
N ALA A 275 11.06 5.45 -6.90
CA ALA A 275 10.73 6.75 -6.31
C ALA A 275 11.79 7.14 -5.28
N PHE A 276 12.14 8.42 -5.26
CA PHE A 276 13.08 9.00 -4.33
C PHE A 276 12.54 10.31 -3.79
N VAL A 277 13.09 10.69 -2.64
CA VAL A 277 12.88 11.99 -2.03
C VAL A 277 14.18 12.77 -2.08
N GLU A 278 14.14 14.04 -2.48
CA GLU A 278 15.30 14.93 -2.33
C GLU A 278 15.53 15.16 -0.83
N ALA A 279 16.58 14.55 -0.29
CA ALA A 279 16.98 14.68 1.10
C ALA A 279 17.63 16.05 1.36
N ARG A 280 18.47 16.49 0.42
CA ARG A 280 19.17 17.79 0.46
C ARG A 280 19.71 18.12 -0.92
N ARG A 281 20.13 19.38 -1.08
CA ARG A 281 20.80 19.91 -2.26
C ARG A 281 21.91 20.84 -1.82
N ASP A 282 23.05 20.76 -2.47
CA ASP A 282 24.13 21.74 -2.35
C ASP A 282 24.38 22.44 -3.70
N GLY A 283 25.45 23.23 -3.81
CA GLY A 283 25.75 23.98 -5.04
C GLY A 283 26.09 23.10 -6.26
N GLU A 284 26.40 21.83 -6.05
CA GLU A 284 26.87 20.92 -7.10
C GLU A 284 25.94 19.72 -7.32
N ASN A 285 25.26 19.26 -6.27
CA ASN A 285 24.60 17.96 -6.25
C ASN A 285 23.21 18.00 -5.59
N VAL A 286 22.36 17.10 -6.06
CA VAL A 286 21.09 16.71 -5.46
C VAL A 286 21.24 15.35 -4.81
N PHE A 287 20.71 15.17 -3.60
CA PHE A 287 20.81 13.93 -2.86
C PHE A 287 19.43 13.30 -2.76
N LEU A 288 19.25 12.18 -3.45
CA LEU A 288 17.98 11.47 -3.57
C LEU A 288 17.99 10.25 -2.67
N HIS A 289 17.16 10.24 -1.64
CA HIS A 289 17.07 9.12 -0.71
C HIS A 289 15.90 8.21 -1.06
N ASP A 290 16.17 6.90 -1.08
CA ASP A 290 15.15 5.86 -1.09
C ASP A 290 15.10 5.21 0.29
N SER A 291 14.04 5.51 1.05
CA SER A 291 13.86 4.97 2.40
C SER A 291 13.51 3.50 2.43
N ALA A 292 12.91 2.96 1.35
CA ALA A 292 12.54 1.55 1.28
C ALA A 292 13.75 0.65 1.04
N ARG A 293 14.76 1.16 0.31
CA ARG A 293 15.99 0.42 -0.02
C ARG A 293 17.20 0.87 0.80
N GLY A 294 17.08 1.96 1.57
CA GLY A 294 18.10 2.41 2.50
C GLY A 294 19.36 2.96 1.83
N PHE A 295 19.24 3.60 0.67
CA PHE A 295 20.38 4.19 -0.03
C PHE A 295 20.09 5.62 -0.51
N THR A 296 21.17 6.37 -0.76
CA THR A 296 21.13 7.74 -1.27
C THR A 296 21.88 7.81 -2.59
N ILE A 297 21.29 8.47 -3.60
CA ILE A 297 21.94 8.82 -4.86
C ILE A 297 22.40 10.26 -4.77
N ARG A 298 23.66 10.52 -5.14
CA ARG A 298 24.19 11.86 -5.42
C ARG A 298 24.13 12.09 -6.92
N LEU A 299 23.37 13.11 -7.32
CA LEU A 299 23.08 13.45 -8.70
C LEU A 299 23.64 14.86 -9.02
N PRO A 300 24.63 14.99 -9.92
CA PRO A 300 25.22 16.28 -10.25
C PRO A 300 24.22 17.22 -10.94
N ILE A 301 24.04 18.43 -10.42
CA ILE A 301 23.05 19.41 -10.89
C ILE A 301 23.26 19.79 -12.36
N LYS A 302 24.52 19.90 -12.81
CA LYS A 302 24.89 20.24 -14.19
C LYS A 302 25.06 19.02 -15.11
N GLY A 303 24.74 17.82 -14.62
CA GLY A 303 25.10 16.57 -15.29
C GLY A 303 26.52 16.10 -14.94
N GLY A 304 26.88 14.89 -15.36
CA GLY A 304 28.15 14.25 -15.01
C GLY A 304 27.98 12.86 -14.38
N SER A 305 28.96 12.41 -13.61
CA SER A 305 28.91 11.08 -12.97
C SER A 305 28.11 11.13 -11.67
N SER A 306 26.97 10.44 -11.63
CA SER A 306 26.23 10.17 -10.40
C SER A 306 26.84 9.02 -9.61
N SER A 307 26.52 8.96 -8.32
CA SER A 307 26.98 7.91 -7.42
C SER A 307 25.89 7.54 -6.42
N PHE A 308 25.97 6.36 -5.82
CA PHE A 308 25.08 5.98 -4.72
C PHE A 308 25.87 5.55 -3.48
N SER A 309 25.23 5.66 -2.32
CA SER A 309 25.73 5.24 -1.01
C SER A 309 24.65 4.43 -0.30
N SER A 310 25.04 3.31 0.31
CA SER A 310 24.17 2.45 1.12
C SER A 310 24.60 2.39 2.59
N ASP A 311 25.51 3.27 3.03
CA ASP A 311 26.13 3.26 4.36
C ASP A 311 26.00 4.61 5.07
N GLY A 312 24.95 5.36 4.74
CA GLY A 312 24.71 6.68 5.31
C GLY A 312 25.65 7.75 4.77
N GLU A 313 25.93 7.71 3.47
CA GLU A 313 26.75 8.69 2.74
C GLU A 313 28.25 8.67 3.11
N LYS A 314 28.73 7.60 3.76
CA LYS A 314 30.14 7.41 4.13
C LYS A 314 30.99 6.99 2.94
N THR A 315 30.48 6.09 2.09
CA THR A 315 31.14 5.68 0.85
C THR A 315 30.24 5.89 -0.36
N TRP A 316 30.86 6.19 -1.51
CA TRP A 316 30.16 6.49 -2.76
C TRP A 316 30.66 5.59 -3.88
N ARG A 317 29.73 4.91 -4.55
CA ARG A 317 30.01 4.06 -5.73
C ARG A 317 29.43 4.72 -6.96
N ALA A 318 30.19 4.74 -8.06
CA ALA A 318 29.71 5.26 -9.34
C ALA A 318 28.42 4.54 -9.76
N LEU A 319 27.47 5.30 -10.30
CA LEU A 319 26.17 4.77 -10.74
C LEU A 319 25.98 4.97 -12.24
N TYR A 320 25.66 6.20 -12.68
CA TYR A 320 25.40 6.52 -14.09
C TYR A 320 26.12 7.80 -14.49
N ARG A 321 26.43 7.95 -15.78
CA ARG A 321 26.69 9.28 -16.36
C ARG A 321 25.36 9.89 -16.79
N VAL A 322 25.01 11.03 -16.19
CA VAL A 322 23.74 11.73 -16.41
C VAL A 322 23.93 13.00 -17.23
N VAL A 323 22.93 13.31 -18.06
CA VAL A 323 22.82 14.54 -18.85
C VAL A 323 21.52 15.24 -18.48
N VAL A 324 21.61 16.52 -18.14
CA VAL A 324 20.43 17.35 -17.87
C VAL A 324 19.78 17.70 -19.19
N THR A 325 18.50 17.41 -19.30
CA THR A 325 17.69 17.71 -20.50
C THR A 325 16.43 18.45 -20.08
N PRO A 326 15.90 19.35 -20.93
CA PRO A 326 14.59 19.93 -20.71
C PRO A 326 13.54 18.82 -20.52
N PRO A 327 12.54 18.99 -19.64
CA PRO A 327 11.40 18.08 -19.62
C PRO A 327 10.76 18.05 -21.01
N LYS A 328 10.39 16.86 -21.51
CA LYS A 328 9.55 16.79 -22.72
C LYS A 328 8.23 17.51 -22.39
N ALA A 329 7.74 18.32 -23.32
CA ALA A 329 6.37 18.82 -23.22
C ALA A 329 5.44 17.59 -23.25
N GLU A 330 4.71 17.38 -22.16
CA GLU A 330 3.56 16.46 -22.09
C GLU A 330 2.36 17.08 -22.79
#